data_AF-A0A8B6E3U9-F1
#
_entry.id   AF-A0A8B6E3U9-F1
#
_cell.length_a   1.000
_cell.length_b   1.000
_cell.length_c   1.000
_cell.angle_alpha   90.00
_cell.angle_beta   90.00
_cell.angle_gamma   90.00
#
_symmetry.space_group_name_H-M   'P 1'
#
loop_
_entity.id
_entity.type
_entity.pdbx_description
1 polymer ?
#
loop_
_entity_poly.entity_id
_entity_poly.type
_entity_poly.pdbx_seq_one_letter_code
_entity_poly.pdbx_strand_id
1 'polypeptide(L)'
;MAFFGFLRCGEFTCRSYNDNSCTVLLQDITVDPTKQFFIFRLRSSKRDPFRQGVNITIYENDTFKPVDTMSKYLSIRYNNGALPKSPLFVEDEFQSSPLSRETFISSLRQLLDTLGYNTVKFCGHSFRIGAATSAAACGVEDHIIQTLGRWSLDCYIRYIRTDAKVLKRAQHDMCFHN
;
A
#
# COMPACT_ATOMS: atom_id res chain seq x y z
N MET A 1 2.06 1.10 -4.54
CA MET A 1 1.39 0.25 -3.52
C MET A 1 0.61 1.07 -2.49
N ALA A 2 1.26 1.93 -1.69
CA ALA A 2 0.63 2.58 -0.53
C ALA A 2 -0.67 3.35 -0.84
N PHE A 3 -0.71 4.08 -1.96
CA PHE A 3 -1.89 4.81 -2.43
C PHE A 3 -3.06 3.87 -2.76
N PHE A 4 -2.90 2.99 -3.77
CA PHE A 4 -3.95 2.05 -4.19
C PHE A 4 -4.35 1.02 -3.12
N GLY A 5 -3.46 0.71 -2.17
CA GLY A 5 -3.75 -0.14 -1.02
C GLY A 5 -4.36 0.59 0.19
N PHE A 6 -4.57 1.91 0.11
CA PHE A 6 -5.07 2.74 1.22
C PHE A 6 -4.28 2.50 2.52
N LEU A 7 -2.95 2.39 2.40
CA LEU A 7 -2.08 2.03 3.50
C LEU A 7 -1.77 3.26 4.37
N ARG A 8 -1.71 3.05 5.69
CA ARG A 8 -1.01 3.99 6.57
C ARG A 8 0.49 3.78 6.41
N CYS A 9 1.29 4.83 6.60
CA CYS A 9 2.76 4.71 6.53
C CYS A 9 3.30 3.59 7.43
N GLY A 10 2.86 3.52 8.68
CA GLY A 10 3.27 2.44 9.59
C GLY A 10 2.72 1.04 9.28
N GLU A 11 1.98 0.83 8.19
CA GLU A 11 1.56 -0.50 7.71
C GLU A 11 2.57 -1.09 6.71
N PHE A 12 3.53 -0.29 6.21
CA PHE A 12 4.57 -0.75 5.28
C PHE A 12 5.99 -0.27 5.63
N THR A 13 6.15 0.52 6.69
CA THR A 13 7.45 0.95 7.23
C THR A 13 7.66 0.37 8.63
N CYS A 14 8.91 0.15 9.02
CA CYS A 14 9.26 -0.22 10.39
C CYS A 14 9.29 1.03 11.30
N ARG A 15 9.13 0.83 12.61
CA ARG A 15 9.34 1.86 13.64
C ARG A 15 10.75 1.83 14.23
N SER A 16 11.37 0.66 14.19
CA SER A 16 12.73 0.40 14.66
C SER A 16 13.26 -0.78 13.87
N TYR A 17 14.55 -0.79 13.56
CA TYR A 17 15.22 -1.89 12.87
C TYR A 17 15.04 -3.26 13.55
N ASN A 18 14.84 -3.26 14.88
CA ASN A 18 14.64 -4.48 15.67
C ASN A 18 13.16 -4.87 15.82
N ASP A 19 12.22 -4.06 15.32
CA ASP A 19 10.78 -4.35 15.42
C ASP A 19 10.32 -5.26 14.27
N ASN A 20 10.61 -6.56 14.41
CA ASN A 20 10.19 -7.59 13.47
C ASN A 20 8.66 -7.78 13.38
N SER A 21 7.87 -7.16 14.27
CA SER A 21 6.43 -7.37 14.32
C SER A 21 5.65 -6.59 13.25
N CYS A 22 6.25 -5.51 12.71
CA CYS A 22 5.61 -4.60 11.75
C CYS A 22 6.30 -4.54 10.39
N THR A 23 7.42 -5.24 10.21
CA THR A 23 8.15 -5.26 8.93
C THR A 23 7.42 -6.11 7.91
N VAL A 24 7.05 -5.50 6.78
CA VAL A 24 6.53 -6.21 5.60
C VAL A 24 7.67 -6.97 4.95
N LEU A 25 7.45 -8.24 4.59
CA LEU A 25 8.46 -9.10 3.96
C LEU A 25 8.13 -9.36 2.49
N LEU A 26 9.13 -9.82 1.72
CA LEU A 26 8.92 -10.20 0.32
C LEU A 26 7.81 -11.24 0.15
N GLN A 27 7.76 -12.25 1.03
CA GLN A 27 6.71 -13.29 1.03
C GLN A 27 5.29 -12.77 1.30
N ASP A 28 5.12 -11.51 1.73
CA ASP A 28 3.79 -10.91 1.89
C ASP A 28 3.19 -10.43 0.58
N ILE A 29 3.95 -10.48 -0.52
CA ILE A 29 3.47 -10.15 -1.86
C ILE A 29 3.28 -11.43 -2.66
N THR A 30 2.08 -11.61 -3.21
CA THR A 30 1.79 -12.66 -4.20
C THR A 30 1.31 -12.01 -5.48
N VAL A 31 2.12 -12.08 -6.53
CA VAL A 31 1.77 -11.54 -7.84
C VAL A 31 0.94 -12.57 -8.60
N ASP A 32 -0.18 -12.14 -9.17
CA ASP A 32 -1.00 -12.98 -10.04
C ASP A 32 -0.21 -13.42 -11.28
N PRO A 33 -0.28 -14.70 -11.73
CA PRO A 33 0.45 -15.17 -12.90
C PRO A 33 0.15 -14.39 -14.19
N THR A 34 -1.05 -13.83 -14.32
CA THR A 34 -1.44 -13.00 -15.48
C THR A 34 -1.02 -11.54 -15.33
N LYS A 35 -0.37 -11.17 -14.21
CA LYS A 35 0.06 -9.82 -13.82
C LYS A 35 -1.07 -8.80 -13.79
N GLN A 36 -2.33 -9.24 -13.61
CA GLN A 36 -3.47 -8.33 -13.51
C GLN A 36 -3.63 -7.71 -12.12
N PHE A 37 -3.06 -8.32 -11.09
CA PHE A 37 -3.04 -7.81 -9.73
C PHE A 37 -1.90 -8.44 -8.92
N PHE A 38 -1.63 -7.89 -7.74
CA PHE A 38 -0.94 -8.62 -6.69
C PHE A 38 -1.71 -8.49 -5.38
N ILE A 39 -1.52 -9.47 -4.51
CA ILE A 39 -2.06 -9.49 -3.15
C ILE A 39 -0.94 -9.10 -2.20
N PHE A 40 -1.19 -8.07 -1.39
CA PHE A 40 -0.37 -7.72 -0.24
C PHE A 40 -1.01 -8.22 1.05
N ARG A 41 -0.30 -9.08 1.77
CA ARG A 41 -0.69 -9.62 3.07
C ARG A 41 -0.21 -8.71 4.20
N LEU A 42 -1.11 -7.92 4.76
CA LEU A 42 -0.84 -7.11 5.94
C LEU A 42 -1.06 -7.94 7.21
N ARG A 43 0.03 -8.35 7.89
CA ARG A 43 -0.02 -9.30 9.03
C ARG A 43 -0.56 -8.74 10.33
N SER A 44 -0.48 -7.42 10.54
CA SER A 44 -0.89 -6.78 11.77
C SER A 44 -1.54 -5.44 11.47
N SER A 45 -2.71 -5.21 12.04
CA SER A 45 -3.28 -3.87 12.18
C SER A 45 -3.55 -3.62 13.66
N LYS A 46 -3.49 -2.36 14.09
CA LYS A 46 -3.75 -1.92 15.47
C LYS A 46 -5.11 -2.35 16.06
N ARG A 47 -5.98 -3.01 15.29
CA ARG A 47 -7.32 -3.46 15.69
C ARG A 47 -7.55 -4.96 15.46
N ASP A 48 -6.49 -5.75 15.31
CA ASP A 48 -6.58 -7.19 15.11
C ASP A 48 -6.12 -7.96 16.36
N PRO A 49 -7.01 -8.14 17.36
CA PRO A 49 -6.67 -8.88 18.57
C PRO A 49 -6.31 -10.35 18.31
N PHE A 50 -6.61 -10.90 17.12
CA PHE A 50 -6.34 -12.28 16.74
C PHE A 50 -5.19 -12.44 15.73
N ARG A 51 -4.55 -11.34 15.28
CA ARG A 51 -3.48 -11.30 14.27
C ARG A 51 -3.80 -12.09 13.00
N GLN A 52 -5.08 -12.17 12.63
CA GLN A 52 -5.51 -12.84 11.40
C GLN A 52 -5.06 -12.10 10.13
N GLY A 53 -4.58 -10.86 10.22
CA GLY A 53 -4.13 -10.04 9.11
C GLY A 53 -5.19 -9.79 8.04
N VAL A 54 -4.88 -8.99 7.02
CA VAL A 54 -5.79 -8.72 5.89
C VAL A 54 -5.07 -8.83 4.55
N ASN A 55 -5.76 -9.37 3.55
CA ASN A 55 -5.29 -9.38 2.16
C ASN A 55 -5.79 -8.12 1.46
N ILE A 56 -4.87 -7.38 0.85
CA ILE A 56 -5.14 -6.17 0.10
C ILE A 56 -4.78 -6.45 -1.35
N THR A 57 -5.78 -6.46 -2.23
CA THR A 57 -5.58 -6.68 -3.66
C THR A 57 -5.34 -5.36 -4.36
N ILE A 58 -4.25 -5.25 -5.11
CA ILE A 58 -3.91 -4.08 -5.92
C ILE A 58 -3.91 -4.52 -7.38
N TYR A 59 -4.79 -3.91 -8.17
CA TYR A 59 -4.98 -4.22 -9.58
C TYR A 59 -4.06 -3.39 -10.45
N GLU A 60 -3.71 -3.97 -11.60
CA GLU A 60 -2.98 -3.26 -12.63
C GLU A 60 -3.84 -2.16 -13.26
N ASN A 61 -3.19 -1.06 -13.63
CA ASN A 61 -3.81 0.03 -14.37
C ASN A 61 -2.82 0.63 -15.37
N ASP A 62 -3.33 1.34 -16.36
CA ASP A 62 -2.51 1.81 -17.49
C ASP A 62 -1.65 3.04 -17.18
N THR A 63 -1.99 3.79 -16.14
CA THR A 63 -1.33 5.05 -15.79
C THR A 63 -0.10 4.83 -14.90
N PHE A 64 -0.27 4.12 -13.79
CA PHE A 64 0.76 3.96 -12.75
C PHE A 64 1.41 2.59 -12.73
N LYS A 65 0.87 1.62 -13.47
CA LYS A 65 1.39 0.25 -13.62
C LYS A 65 1.85 -0.39 -12.29
N PRO A 66 1.03 -0.38 -11.22
CA PRO A 66 1.46 -0.83 -9.89
C PRO A 66 1.90 -2.29 -9.84
N VAL A 67 1.35 -3.18 -10.68
CA VAL A 67 1.68 -4.62 -10.64
C VAL A 67 3.00 -4.88 -11.33
N ASP A 68 3.21 -4.31 -12.51
CA ASP A 68 4.50 -4.35 -13.20
C ASP A 68 5.62 -3.71 -12.37
N THR A 69 5.37 -2.53 -11.78
CA THR A 69 6.34 -1.85 -10.90
C THR A 69 6.74 -2.73 -9.71
N MET A 70 5.76 -3.34 -9.03
CA MET A 70 6.04 -4.27 -7.92
C MET A 70 6.80 -5.50 -8.40
N SER A 71 6.40 -6.09 -9.54
CA SER A 71 7.05 -7.28 -10.10
C SER A 71 8.52 -7.03 -10.42
N LYS A 72 8.83 -5.91 -11.09
CA LYS A 72 10.21 -5.49 -11.39
C LYS A 72 11.02 -5.30 -10.11
N TYR A 73 10.45 -4.63 -9.12
CA TYR A 73 11.11 -4.42 -7.84
C TYR A 73 11.42 -5.75 -7.13
N LEU A 74 10.46 -6.67 -7.06
CA LEU A 74 10.69 -8.02 -6.51
C LEU A 74 11.81 -8.75 -7.26
N SER A 75 11.82 -8.70 -8.60
CA SER A 75 12.88 -9.32 -9.40
C SER A 75 14.27 -8.77 -9.06
N ILE A 76 14.41 -7.44 -8.91
CA ILE A 76 15.67 -6.82 -8.50
C ILE A 76 16.09 -7.34 -7.12
N ARG A 77 15.16 -7.36 -6.15
CA ARG A 77 15.44 -7.82 -4.79
C ARG A 77 15.91 -9.28 -4.74
N TYR A 78 15.25 -10.18 -5.47
CA TYR A 78 15.66 -11.59 -5.53
C TYR A 78 16.99 -11.79 -6.26
N ASN A 79 17.23 -11.06 -7.36
CA ASN A 79 18.51 -11.11 -8.07
C ASN A 79 19.69 -10.64 -7.21
N ASN A 80 19.44 -9.72 -6.26
CA ASN A 80 20.42 -9.24 -5.28
C ASN A 80 20.51 -10.14 -4.03
N GLY A 81 19.93 -11.35 -4.06
CA GLY A 81 20.09 -12.36 -3.01
C GLY A 81 19.13 -12.26 -1.84
N ALA A 82 18.08 -11.43 -1.93
CA ALA A 82 17.07 -11.36 -0.88
C ALA A 82 16.28 -12.68 -0.77
N LEU A 83 15.94 -13.07 0.46
CA LEU A 83 15.15 -14.27 0.75
C LEU A 83 13.67 -13.91 0.97
N PRO A 84 12.73 -14.86 0.90
CA PRO A 84 11.30 -14.58 1.14
C PRO A 84 11.02 -13.88 2.49
N LYS A 85 11.86 -14.11 3.50
CA LYS A 85 11.79 -13.48 4.83
C LYS A 85 12.54 -12.14 4.93
N SER A 86 13.19 -11.67 3.88
CA SER A 86 13.82 -10.35 3.86
C SER A 86 12.77 -9.23 3.80
N PRO A 87 13.07 -8.02 4.32
CA PRO A 87 12.15 -6.89 4.28
C PRO A 87 11.74 -6.53 2.85
N LEU A 88 10.46 -6.28 2.60
CA LEU A 88 9.96 -5.86 1.29
C LEU A 88 10.53 -4.52 0.89
N PHE A 89 10.61 -3.55 1.80
CA PHE A 89 11.25 -2.25 1.52
C PHE A 89 12.48 -2.09 2.38
N VAL A 90 13.56 -1.61 1.76
CA VAL A 90 14.87 -1.42 2.40
C VAL A 90 15.36 0.00 2.17
N GLU A 91 16.11 0.52 3.14
CA GLU A 91 16.84 1.80 3.02
C GLU A 91 18.18 1.60 2.31
N ASP A 92 18.82 0.47 2.60
CA ASP A 92 20.12 0.09 2.08
C ASP A 92 20.06 -1.37 1.63
N GLU A 93 20.37 -1.62 0.35
CA GLU A 93 20.37 -2.96 -0.22
C GLU A 93 21.48 -3.86 0.36
N PHE A 94 22.63 -3.29 0.74
CA PHE A 94 23.76 -4.04 1.30
C PHE A 94 23.46 -4.55 2.70
N GLN A 95 22.80 -3.72 3.52
CA GLN A 95 22.47 -4.09 4.90
C GLN A 95 21.11 -4.79 5.02
N SER A 96 20.29 -4.77 3.96
CA SER A 96 18.91 -5.25 3.98
C SER A 96 18.09 -4.62 5.13
N SER A 97 18.45 -3.40 5.54
CA SER A 97 17.83 -2.68 6.64
C SER A 97 16.41 -2.27 6.24
N PRO A 98 15.36 -2.66 7.00
CA PRO A 98 13.99 -2.32 6.66
C PRO A 98 13.78 -0.81 6.56
N LEU A 99 12.92 -0.38 5.63
CA LEU A 99 12.53 1.03 5.47
C LEU A 99 11.80 1.56 6.70
N SER A 100 12.40 2.52 7.39
CA SER A 100 11.80 3.25 8.51
C SER A 100 10.79 4.29 8.05
N ARG A 101 9.90 4.65 8.97
CA ARG A 101 8.91 5.72 8.73
C ARG A 101 9.59 7.05 8.49
N GLU A 102 10.62 7.34 9.27
CA GLU A 102 11.36 8.60 9.25
C GLU A 102 12.07 8.78 7.90
N THR A 103 12.82 7.77 7.45
CA THR A 103 13.49 7.78 6.15
C THR A 103 12.47 7.92 5.02
N PHE A 104 11.38 7.15 5.04
CA PHE A 104 10.34 7.25 4.01
C PHE A 104 9.71 8.66 3.93
N ILE A 105 9.35 9.26 5.08
CA ILE A 105 8.76 10.60 5.10
C ILE A 105 9.78 11.64 4.64
N SER A 106 11.04 11.51 5.04
CA SER A 106 12.13 12.40 4.62
C SER A 106 12.31 12.37 3.10
N SER A 107 12.47 11.17 2.52
CA SER A 107 12.61 11.01 1.07
C SER A 107 11.40 11.51 0.29
N LEU A 108 10.18 11.27 0.79
CA LEU A 108 8.95 11.78 0.18
C LEU A 108 8.92 13.32 0.17
N ARG A 109 9.30 13.95 1.28
CA ARG A 109 9.35 15.42 1.37
C ARG A 109 10.40 16.00 0.43
N GLN A 110 11.59 15.41 0.38
CA GLN A 110 12.64 15.85 -0.55
C GLN A 110 12.18 15.77 -2.01
N LEU A 111 11.53 14.66 -2.39
CA LEU A 111 10.97 14.50 -3.74
C LEU A 111 9.93 15.58 -4.06
N LEU A 112 8.99 15.82 -3.14
CA LEU A 112 7.93 16.81 -3.31
C LEU A 112 8.48 18.24 -3.38
N ASP A 113 9.49 18.55 -2.56
CA ASP A 113 10.18 19.85 -2.58
C ASP A 113 10.88 20.10 -3.91
N THR A 114 11.58 19.07 -4.43
CA THR A 114 12.22 19.11 -5.76
C THR A 114 11.19 19.37 -6.87
N LEU A 115 9.96 18.89 -6.70
CA LEU A 115 8.85 19.10 -7.62
C LEU A 115 8.07 20.41 -7.37
N GLY A 116 8.48 21.23 -6.38
CA GLY A 116 7.87 22.52 -6.08
C GLY A 116 6.58 22.45 -5.23
N TYR A 117 6.29 21.32 -4.59
CA TYR A 117 5.12 21.16 -3.73
C TYR A 117 5.38 21.54 -2.27
N ASN A 118 4.37 22.11 -1.60
CA ASN A 118 4.44 22.38 -0.16
C ASN A 118 4.40 21.08 0.66
N THR A 119 5.54 20.77 1.29
CA THR A 119 5.79 19.49 1.99
C THR A 119 5.18 19.39 3.39
N VAL A 120 4.72 20.51 3.98
CA VAL A 120 4.24 20.60 5.37
C VAL A 120 3.03 19.71 5.63
N LYS A 121 2.23 19.40 4.60
CA LYS A 121 1.01 18.59 4.70
C LYS A 121 1.24 17.07 4.56
N PHE A 122 2.47 16.64 4.27
CA PHE A 122 2.77 15.23 4.03
C PHE A 122 3.33 14.56 5.30
N CYS A 123 2.42 13.93 6.06
CA CYS A 123 2.68 13.41 7.42
C CYS A 123 2.22 11.95 7.57
N GLY A 124 2.61 11.04 6.69
CA GLY A 124 2.43 9.57 6.81
C GLY A 124 0.98 9.02 6.80
N HIS A 125 -0.03 9.83 7.09
CA HIS A 125 -1.46 9.56 6.88
C HIS A 125 -1.91 9.91 5.46
N SER A 126 -1.06 10.64 4.74
CA SER A 126 -1.36 11.29 3.46
C SER A 126 -1.76 10.31 2.36
N PHE A 127 -1.25 9.08 2.35
CA PHE A 127 -1.65 8.10 1.34
C PHE A 127 -3.06 7.58 1.56
N ARG A 128 -3.41 7.15 2.78
CA ARG A 128 -4.76 6.65 3.07
C ARG A 128 -5.82 7.75 2.97
N ILE A 129 -5.53 8.96 3.47
CA ILE A 129 -6.44 10.10 3.36
C ILE A 129 -6.51 10.56 1.90
N GLY A 130 -5.36 10.76 1.26
CA GLY A 130 -5.28 11.21 -0.13
C GLY A 130 -5.95 10.25 -1.11
N ALA A 131 -5.76 8.94 -0.95
CA ALA A 131 -6.45 7.94 -1.75
C ALA A 131 -7.96 8.01 -1.59
N ALA A 132 -8.46 8.22 -0.36
CA ALA A 132 -9.89 8.38 -0.12
C ALA A 132 -10.45 9.68 -0.72
N THR A 133 -9.73 10.80 -0.56
CA THR A 133 -10.11 12.08 -1.16
C THR A 133 -10.12 12.00 -2.69
N SER A 134 -9.10 11.41 -3.30
CA SER A 134 -9.03 11.20 -4.74
C SER A 134 -10.12 10.25 -5.22
N ALA A 135 -10.40 9.16 -4.52
CA ALA A 135 -11.50 8.24 -4.86
C ALA A 135 -12.85 8.97 -4.85
N ALA A 136 -13.12 9.79 -3.83
CA ALA A 136 -14.34 10.58 -3.74
C ALA A 136 -14.43 11.61 -4.88
N ALA A 137 -13.32 12.28 -5.21
CA ALA A 137 -13.25 13.22 -6.33
C ALA A 137 -13.50 12.53 -7.69
N CYS A 138 -13.14 11.25 -7.82
CA CYS A 138 -13.41 10.43 -9.00
C CYS A 138 -14.81 9.78 -8.98
N GLY A 139 -15.66 10.11 -8.00
CA GLY A 139 -17.03 9.60 -7.90
C GLY A 139 -17.16 8.15 -7.40
N VAL A 140 -16.11 7.59 -6.78
CA VAL A 140 -16.19 6.26 -6.15
C VAL A 140 -17.14 6.34 -4.95
N GLU A 141 -18.07 5.39 -4.87
CA GLU A 141 -19.11 5.37 -3.83
C GLU A 141 -18.50 5.20 -2.42
N ASP A 142 -19.05 5.90 -1.43
CA ASP A 142 -18.53 5.92 -0.05
C ASP A 142 -18.32 4.52 0.55
N HIS A 143 -19.25 3.59 0.32
CA HIS A 143 -19.15 2.22 0.85
C HIS A 143 -17.97 1.45 0.24
N ILE A 144 -17.59 1.74 -1.01
CA ILE A 144 -16.42 1.19 -1.69
C ILE A 144 -15.14 1.83 -1.15
N ILE A 145 -15.12 3.15 -0.96
CA ILE A 145 -14.00 3.86 -0.35
C ILE A 145 -13.74 3.33 1.07
N GLN A 146 -14.79 3.08 1.84
CA GLN A 146 -14.70 2.47 3.17
C GLN A 146 -14.12 1.05 3.11
N THR A 147 -14.55 0.26 2.13
CA THR A 147 -14.02 -1.10 1.91
C THR A 147 -12.54 -1.06 1.57
N LEU A 148 -12.13 -0.28 0.56
CA LEU A 148 -10.73 -0.07 0.17
C LEU A 148 -9.89 0.45 1.34
N GLY A 149 -10.44 1.42 2.05
CA GLY A 149 -9.86 2.03 3.23
C GLY A 149 -9.77 1.08 4.42
N ARG A 150 -10.53 -0.01 4.48
CA ARG A 150 -10.68 -0.85 5.69
C ARG A 150 -11.15 0.02 6.87
N TRP A 151 -12.17 0.83 6.65
CA TRP A 151 -12.87 1.57 7.72
C TRP A 151 -14.06 0.74 8.22
N SER A 152 -14.15 0.57 9.53
CA SER A 152 -15.30 -0.08 10.16
C SER A 152 -16.46 0.92 10.27
N LEU A 153 -17.61 0.64 9.66
CA LEU A 153 -18.89 1.28 9.96
C LEU A 153 -19.95 0.24 10.39
N ASP A 154 -21.05 0.75 10.94
CA ASP A 154 -22.16 0.06 11.58
C ASP A 154 -22.65 -1.20 10.85
N CYS A 155 -23.22 -2.12 11.63
CA CYS A 155 -23.56 -3.52 11.32
C CYS A 155 -24.29 -3.79 9.98
N TYR A 156 -24.84 -2.77 9.33
CA TYR A 156 -25.61 -2.89 8.08
C TYR A 156 -24.74 -3.00 6.81
N ILE A 157 -23.60 -2.29 6.72
CA ILE A 157 -22.75 -2.29 5.49
C ILE A 157 -21.94 -3.59 5.36
N ARG A 158 -21.84 -4.38 6.43
CA ARG A 158 -21.05 -5.63 6.51
C ARG A 158 -21.52 -6.74 5.55
N TYR A 159 -22.74 -6.64 5.00
CA TYR A 159 -23.32 -7.62 4.07
C TYR A 159 -23.06 -7.34 2.59
N ILE A 160 -22.56 -6.15 2.23
CA ILE A 160 -22.17 -5.87 0.85
C ILE A 160 -20.76 -6.43 0.66
N ARG A 161 -20.69 -7.69 0.22
CA ARG A 161 -19.43 -8.24 -0.30
C ARG A 161 -19.10 -7.48 -1.57
N THR A 162 -18.20 -6.51 -1.46
CA THR A 162 -17.69 -5.78 -2.62
C THR A 162 -16.91 -6.73 -3.52
N ASP A 163 -17.45 -6.98 -4.72
CA ASP A 163 -16.85 -7.87 -5.71
C ASP A 163 -15.48 -7.36 -6.18
N ALA A 164 -14.59 -8.29 -6.53
CA ALA A 164 -13.28 -8.00 -7.09
C ALA A 164 -13.33 -7.02 -8.28
N LYS A 165 -14.36 -7.15 -9.15
CA LYS A 165 -14.59 -6.28 -10.30
C LYS A 165 -14.86 -4.84 -9.88
N VAL A 166 -15.59 -4.63 -8.79
CA VAL A 166 -15.91 -3.29 -8.26
C VAL A 166 -14.65 -2.64 -7.70
N LEU A 167 -13.85 -3.39 -6.93
CA LEU A 167 -12.57 -2.88 -6.42
C LEU A 167 -11.59 -2.55 -7.55
N LYS A 168 -11.52 -3.39 -8.60
CA LYS A 168 -10.70 -3.13 -9.79
C LYS A 168 -11.12 -1.85 -10.49
N ARG A 169 -12.43 -1.65 -10.70
CA ARG A 169 -12.97 -0.43 -11.31
C ARG A 169 -12.65 0.80 -10.47
N ALA A 170 -12.92 0.77 -9.16
CA ALA A 170 -12.61 1.90 -8.28
C ALA A 170 -11.11 2.25 -8.28
N GLN A 171 -10.22 1.25 -8.32
CA GLN A 171 -8.77 1.50 -8.44
C GLN A 171 -8.37 2.10 -9.79
N HIS A 172 -9.04 1.69 -10.86
CA HIS A 172 -8.86 2.27 -12.18
C HIS A 172 -9.35 3.72 -12.24
N ASP A 173 -10.54 4.02 -11.69
CA ASP A 173 -11.14 5.36 -11.74
C ASP A 173 -10.28 6.40 -11.01
N MET A 174 -9.63 6.00 -9.90
CA MET A 174 -8.64 6.84 -9.20
C MET A 174 -7.44 7.27 -10.06
N CYS A 175 -7.23 6.68 -11.23
CA CYS A 175 -6.15 7.07 -12.14
C CYS A 175 -6.45 8.33 -12.94
N PHE A 176 -7.73 8.72 -13.04
CA PHE A 176 -8.18 9.82 -13.89
C PHE A 176 -8.94 10.82 -13.02
N HIS A 177 -8.26 11.91 -12.64
CA HIS A 177 -8.97 13.08 -12.11
C HIS A 177 -9.59 13.81 -13.30
N ASN A 178 -10.92 13.88 -13.34
CA ASN A 178 -11.62 14.80 -14.25
C ASN A 178 -11.44 16.25 -13.77
#